data_AF-A0A2P5LF30-F1
#
_entry.id   AF-A0A2P5LF30-F1
#
_cell.length_a   1.000
_cell.length_b   1.000
_cell.length_c   1.000
_cell.angle_alpha   90.00
_cell.angle_beta   90.00
_cell.angle_gamma   90.00
#
_symmetry.space_group_name_H-M   'P 1'
#
loop_
_entity.id
_entity.type
_entity.pdbx_description
1 polymer ?
#
loop_
_entity_poly.entity_id
_entity_poly.type
_entity_poly.pdbx_seq_one_letter_code
_entity_poly.pdbx_strand_id
1 'polypeptide(L)'
;VIPRAVDDYLNFLDAYPRQDWKNRLGNPVWHIHAGDPPQAETLAHEGDAKGVSVSFSMLLNLAAVANAEDPAVLWGFLRRYARSATPENHPRLDKLVGYAVAYFRDFVKPAKTYRAADVVEREVLQKIDETLRGMDAASAEEIQSALYDVGRAAPRYQDFAAKGATPERPGVSNDFFNMLYEVLLGEKKGPRFGSFIALYGVAETRKLIEDALNGAFVARETA
;
A
#
# COMPACT_ATOMS: atom_id res chain seq x y z
N VAL A 1 -1.89 -8.89 14.45
CA VAL A 1 -1.59 -10.31 14.14
C VAL A 1 -2.30 -10.76 12.86
N ILE A 2 -3.62 -10.54 12.74
CA ILE A 2 -4.43 -10.97 11.59
C ILE A 2 -3.87 -10.46 10.24
N PRO A 3 -3.59 -9.14 10.04
CA PRO A 3 -3.19 -8.67 8.72
C PRO A 3 -1.92 -9.31 8.19
N ARG A 4 -0.91 -9.45 9.07
CA ARG A 4 0.34 -10.12 8.75
C ARG A 4 0.14 -11.59 8.37
N ALA A 5 -0.67 -12.33 9.12
CA ALA A 5 -0.90 -13.74 8.85
C ALA A 5 -1.61 -13.96 7.49
N VAL A 6 -2.55 -13.07 7.15
CA VAL A 6 -3.22 -13.11 5.84
C VAL A 6 -2.24 -12.76 4.72
N ASP A 7 -1.42 -11.72 4.89
CA ASP A 7 -0.41 -11.33 3.90
C ASP A 7 0.64 -12.44 3.69
N ASP A 8 1.11 -13.07 4.77
CA ASP A 8 2.04 -14.21 4.70
C ASP A 8 1.40 -15.37 3.90
N TYR A 9 0.14 -15.71 4.18
CA TYR A 9 -0.60 -16.73 3.43
C TYR A 9 -0.70 -16.39 1.93
N LEU A 10 -1.07 -15.16 1.58
CA LEU A 10 -1.18 -14.72 0.18
C LEU A 10 0.16 -14.77 -0.55
N ASN A 11 1.24 -14.37 0.13
CA ASN A 11 2.60 -14.45 -0.42
C ASN A 11 3.03 -15.90 -0.68
N PHE A 12 2.73 -16.81 0.27
CA PHE A 12 3.00 -18.23 0.08
C PHE A 12 2.19 -18.84 -1.07
N LEU A 13 0.94 -18.42 -1.24
CA LEU A 13 0.05 -18.88 -2.31
C LEU A 13 0.55 -18.39 -3.68
N ASP A 14 0.93 -17.12 -3.80
CA ASP A 14 1.48 -16.55 -5.04
C ASP A 14 2.83 -17.19 -5.42
N ALA A 15 3.70 -17.48 -4.44
CA ALA A 15 4.99 -18.11 -4.71
C ALA A 15 4.90 -19.58 -5.13
N TYR A 16 3.86 -20.29 -4.66
CA TYR A 16 3.74 -21.75 -4.79
C TYR A 16 3.91 -22.30 -6.22
N PRO A 17 3.30 -21.72 -7.28
CA PRO A 17 3.44 -22.25 -8.64
C PRO A 17 4.88 -22.22 -9.17
N ARG A 18 5.70 -21.28 -8.69
CA ARG A 18 7.09 -21.04 -9.14
C ARG A 18 8.12 -21.90 -8.41
N GLN A 19 7.70 -22.63 -7.38
CA GLN A 19 8.58 -23.48 -6.56
C GLN A 19 8.77 -24.87 -7.17
N ASP A 20 9.97 -25.43 -7.01
CA ASP A 20 10.21 -26.86 -7.22
C ASP A 20 9.52 -27.71 -6.15
N TRP A 21 9.45 -29.04 -6.34
CA TRP A 21 8.70 -29.92 -5.44
C TRP A 21 9.22 -29.92 -4.00
N LYS A 22 10.54 -29.83 -3.82
CA LYS A 22 11.15 -29.77 -2.48
C LYS A 22 10.67 -28.52 -1.73
N ASN A 23 10.66 -27.37 -2.41
CA ASN A 23 10.21 -26.10 -1.83
C ASN A 23 8.68 -26.06 -1.65
N ARG A 24 7.89 -26.69 -2.54
CA ARG A 24 6.44 -26.82 -2.38
C ARG A 24 6.04 -27.60 -1.14
N LEU A 25 6.75 -28.68 -0.81
CA LEU A 25 6.51 -29.45 0.43
C LEU A 25 6.86 -28.66 1.69
N GLY A 26 7.75 -27.67 1.62
CA GLY A 26 8.05 -26.76 2.72
C GLY A 26 7.12 -25.55 2.82
N ASN A 27 6.24 -25.35 1.82
CA ASN A 27 5.33 -24.22 1.78
C ASN A 27 4.06 -24.52 2.60
N PRO A 28 3.70 -23.70 3.63
CA PRO A 28 2.54 -23.96 4.47
C PRO A 28 1.22 -24.14 3.72
N VAL A 29 1.05 -23.49 2.56
CA VAL A 29 -0.19 -23.59 1.77
C VAL A 29 -0.43 -25.00 1.22
N TRP A 30 0.63 -25.78 1.01
CA TRP A 30 0.52 -27.19 0.64
C TRP A 30 -0.23 -27.98 1.72
N HIS A 31 0.13 -27.77 2.99
CA HIS A 31 -0.49 -28.48 4.11
C HIS A 31 -1.91 -27.97 4.40
N ILE A 32 -2.13 -26.66 4.27
CA ILE A 32 -3.46 -26.05 4.47
C ILE A 32 -4.48 -26.60 3.46
N HIS A 33 -4.05 -26.82 2.21
CA HIS A 33 -4.91 -27.28 1.12
C HIS A 33 -4.71 -28.75 0.74
N ALA A 34 -4.15 -29.55 1.64
CA ALA A 34 -3.96 -31.00 1.45
C ALA A 34 -3.30 -31.39 0.11
N GLY A 35 -2.33 -30.60 -0.33
CA GLY A 35 -1.56 -30.83 -1.55
C GLY A 35 -2.11 -30.17 -2.83
N ASP A 36 -3.30 -29.55 -2.77
CA ASP A 36 -3.91 -28.85 -3.91
C ASP A 36 -4.24 -27.37 -3.60
N PRO A 37 -3.21 -26.51 -3.42
CA PRO A 37 -3.46 -25.09 -3.18
C PRO A 37 -4.13 -24.41 -4.37
N PRO A 38 -5.13 -23.53 -4.14
CA PRO A 38 -5.73 -22.77 -5.21
C PRO A 38 -4.71 -21.80 -5.84
N GLN A 39 -4.95 -21.37 -7.07
CA GLN A 39 -4.15 -20.32 -7.68
C GLN A 39 -4.26 -19.00 -6.89
N ALA A 40 -3.21 -18.19 -6.85
CA ALA A 40 -3.33 -16.85 -6.30
C ALA A 40 -4.24 -15.98 -7.19
N GLU A 41 -5.03 -15.12 -6.56
CA GLU A 41 -5.80 -14.08 -7.26
C GLU A 41 -4.90 -12.85 -7.43
N THR A 42 -4.73 -12.37 -8.66
CA THR A 42 -3.88 -11.22 -8.99
C THR A 42 -4.64 -10.24 -9.88
N LEU A 43 -4.38 -8.95 -9.69
CA LEU A 43 -4.97 -7.88 -10.48
C LEU A 43 -3.97 -7.43 -11.56
N ALA A 44 -4.37 -7.48 -12.82
CA ALA A 44 -3.57 -6.96 -13.92
C ALA A 44 -3.91 -5.49 -14.21
N HIS A 45 -2.88 -4.65 -14.28
CA HIS A 45 -2.99 -3.28 -14.76
C HIS A 45 -2.70 -3.22 -16.27
N GLU A 46 -3.26 -2.23 -16.97
CA GLU A 46 -2.95 -2.02 -18.39
C GLU A 46 -1.43 -1.80 -18.56
N GLY A 47 -0.77 -2.66 -19.35
CA GLY A 47 0.67 -2.61 -19.58
C GLY A 47 1.53 -3.47 -18.65
N ASP A 48 0.97 -4.08 -17.60
CA ASP A 48 1.71 -4.97 -16.69
C ASP A 48 1.32 -6.44 -16.86
N ALA A 49 2.19 -7.21 -17.51
CA ALA A 49 1.95 -8.61 -17.83
C ALA A 49 1.97 -9.55 -16.61
N LYS A 50 2.50 -9.10 -15.46
CA LYS A 50 2.73 -10.00 -14.32
C LYS A 50 1.56 -10.07 -13.33
N GLY A 51 0.68 -9.06 -13.31
CA GLY A 51 -0.38 -8.94 -12.31
C GLY A 51 0.17 -8.74 -10.88
N VAL A 52 -0.56 -8.03 -10.05
CA VAL A 52 -0.18 -7.73 -8.67
C VAL A 52 -1.12 -8.43 -7.70
N SER A 53 -0.55 -9.16 -6.73
CA SER A 53 -1.31 -9.69 -5.60
C SER A 53 -1.63 -8.55 -4.63
N VAL A 54 -2.92 -8.33 -4.34
CA VAL A 54 -3.35 -7.31 -3.40
C VAL A 54 -3.26 -7.87 -1.99
N SER A 55 -2.39 -7.30 -1.17
CA SER A 55 -2.26 -7.69 0.23
C SER A 55 -3.45 -7.20 1.06
N PHE A 56 -3.76 -7.90 2.15
CA PHE A 56 -4.80 -7.47 3.09
C PHE A 56 -4.44 -6.14 3.76
N SER A 57 -3.16 -5.94 4.10
CA SER A 57 -2.70 -4.63 4.61
C SER A 57 -2.93 -3.49 3.62
N MET A 58 -2.87 -3.75 2.31
CA MET A 58 -3.21 -2.76 1.28
C MET A 58 -4.70 -2.42 1.30
N LEU A 59 -5.57 -3.42 1.41
CA LEU A 59 -7.02 -3.21 1.53
C LEU A 59 -7.37 -2.41 2.79
N LEU A 60 -6.70 -2.68 3.91
CA LEU A 60 -6.88 -1.90 5.14
C LEU A 60 -6.50 -0.43 4.95
N ASN A 61 -5.40 -0.14 4.25
CA ASN A 61 -4.99 1.23 3.98
C ASN A 61 -5.95 1.96 3.03
N LEU A 62 -6.44 1.28 1.99
CA LEU A 62 -7.49 1.82 1.12
C LEU A 62 -8.77 2.12 1.91
N ALA A 63 -9.17 1.22 2.82
CA ALA A 63 -10.34 1.44 3.66
C ALA A 63 -10.13 2.62 4.60
N ALA A 64 -8.93 2.71 5.19
CA ALA A 64 -8.57 3.77 6.11
C ALA A 64 -8.59 5.15 5.47
N VAL A 65 -8.00 5.30 4.28
CA VAL A 65 -7.94 6.61 3.59
C VAL A 65 -9.31 7.04 3.08
N ALA A 66 -10.09 6.09 2.55
CA ALA A 66 -11.41 6.37 2.01
C ALA A 66 -12.50 6.46 3.10
N ASN A 67 -12.15 6.19 4.36
CA ASN A 67 -13.09 5.95 5.46
C ASN A 67 -14.22 4.99 5.00
N ALA A 68 -13.83 3.92 4.30
CA ALA A 68 -14.75 3.04 3.61
C ALA A 68 -15.41 2.08 4.59
N GLU A 69 -16.68 2.31 4.85
CA GLU A 69 -17.56 1.39 5.60
C GLU A 69 -18.39 0.50 4.67
N ASP A 70 -18.25 0.67 3.35
CA ASP A 70 -18.93 -0.09 2.31
C ASP A 70 -17.88 -0.78 1.38
N PRO A 71 -17.94 -2.11 1.20
CA PRO A 71 -17.14 -2.86 0.24
C PRO A 71 -17.14 -2.29 -1.19
N ALA A 72 -18.24 -1.68 -1.62
CA ALA A 72 -18.36 -1.10 -2.96
C ALA A 72 -17.33 0.01 -3.22
N VAL A 73 -16.92 0.75 -2.18
CA VAL A 73 -15.91 1.81 -2.26
C VAL A 73 -14.54 1.21 -2.57
N LEU A 74 -14.14 0.16 -1.86
CA LEU A 74 -12.88 -0.56 -2.13
C LEU A 74 -12.88 -1.16 -3.54
N TRP A 75 -13.97 -1.79 -3.95
CA TRP A 75 -14.13 -2.30 -5.31
C TRP A 75 -14.08 -1.21 -6.38
N GLY A 76 -14.41 0.04 -6.05
CA GLY A 76 -14.22 1.19 -6.94
C GLY A 76 -12.74 1.44 -7.25
N PHE A 77 -11.88 1.45 -6.24
CA PHE A 77 -10.43 1.59 -6.40
C PHE A 77 -9.82 0.41 -7.15
N LEU A 78 -10.18 -0.82 -6.76
CA LEU A 78 -9.68 -2.03 -7.42
C LEU A 78 -10.06 -2.06 -8.90
N ARG A 79 -11.28 -1.67 -9.28
CA ARG A 79 -11.72 -1.62 -10.68
C ARG A 79 -11.08 -0.50 -11.47
N ARG A 80 -10.77 0.63 -10.85
CA ARG A 80 -10.00 1.70 -11.51
C ARG A 80 -8.59 1.22 -11.87
N TYR A 81 -7.98 0.42 -11.01
CA TYR A 81 -6.67 -0.16 -11.25
C TYR A 81 -6.71 -1.33 -12.25
N ALA A 82 -7.67 -2.25 -12.08
CA ALA A 82 -7.85 -3.44 -12.92
C ALA A 82 -9.30 -3.51 -13.40
N ARG A 83 -9.56 -3.00 -14.61
CA ARG A 83 -10.93 -2.77 -15.14
C ARG A 83 -11.79 -4.03 -15.24
N SER A 84 -11.16 -5.19 -15.42
CA SER A 84 -11.84 -6.50 -15.50
C SER A 84 -12.11 -7.15 -14.15
N ALA A 85 -11.63 -6.58 -13.04
CA ALA A 85 -11.77 -7.17 -11.71
C ALA A 85 -13.21 -7.04 -11.20
N THR A 86 -13.80 -8.16 -10.77
CA THR A 86 -15.13 -8.22 -10.17
C THR A 86 -15.15 -9.19 -8.96
N PRO A 87 -16.13 -9.07 -8.06
CA PRO A 87 -16.33 -10.05 -6.99
C PRO A 87 -16.43 -11.50 -7.49
N GLU A 88 -17.06 -11.70 -8.65
CA GLU A 88 -17.35 -13.03 -9.20
C GLU A 88 -16.10 -13.70 -9.75
N ASN A 89 -15.18 -12.95 -10.36
CA ASN A 89 -13.93 -13.49 -10.90
C ASN A 89 -12.74 -13.42 -9.92
N HIS A 90 -12.89 -12.73 -8.78
CA HIS A 90 -11.94 -12.75 -7.66
C HIS A 90 -12.66 -12.99 -6.31
N PRO A 91 -13.25 -14.18 -6.09
CA PRO A 91 -14.08 -14.44 -4.91
C PRO A 91 -13.30 -14.47 -3.60
N ARG A 92 -11.98 -14.73 -3.58
CA ARG A 92 -11.20 -14.60 -2.34
C ARG A 92 -10.91 -13.13 -2.03
N LEU A 93 -10.57 -12.34 -3.04
CA LEU A 93 -10.38 -10.91 -2.90
C LEU A 93 -11.67 -10.25 -2.41
N ASP A 94 -12.84 -10.66 -2.90
CA ASP A 94 -14.12 -10.16 -2.42
C ASP A 94 -14.33 -10.38 -0.91
N LYS A 95 -14.01 -11.59 -0.42
CA LYS A 95 -14.04 -11.88 1.02
C LYS A 95 -13.05 -11.00 1.78
N LEU A 96 -11.84 -10.82 1.25
CA LEU A 96 -10.83 -9.95 1.87
C LEU A 96 -11.28 -8.49 1.90
N VAL A 97 -11.96 -8.00 0.86
CA VAL A 97 -12.56 -6.66 0.83
C VAL A 97 -13.60 -6.52 1.93
N GLY A 98 -14.51 -7.49 2.08
CA GLY A 98 -15.50 -7.49 3.16
C GLY A 98 -14.85 -7.51 4.55
N TYR A 99 -13.83 -8.35 4.75
CA TYR A 99 -13.08 -8.41 6.00
C TYR A 99 -12.29 -7.13 6.28
N ALA A 100 -11.75 -6.48 5.25
CA ALA A 100 -10.98 -5.24 5.40
C ALA A 100 -11.90 -4.10 5.88
N VAL A 101 -13.11 -4.00 5.34
CA VAL A 101 -14.11 -3.02 5.80
C VAL A 101 -14.51 -3.26 7.26
N ALA A 102 -14.82 -4.52 7.63
CA ALA A 102 -15.16 -4.86 9.00
C ALA A 102 -13.99 -4.58 9.97
N TYR A 103 -12.78 -4.99 9.59
CA TYR A 103 -11.58 -4.76 10.39
C TYR A 103 -11.27 -3.27 10.53
N PHE A 104 -11.43 -2.50 9.44
CA PHE A 104 -11.27 -1.07 9.47
C PHE A 104 -12.23 -0.43 10.48
N ARG A 105 -13.53 -0.71 10.36
CA ARG A 105 -14.56 -0.18 11.25
C ARG A 105 -14.29 -0.49 12.73
N ASP A 106 -13.93 -1.73 13.03
CA ASP A 106 -13.90 -2.22 14.41
C ASP A 106 -12.55 -2.00 15.12
N PHE A 107 -11.44 -1.93 14.36
CA PHE A 107 -10.09 -1.89 14.94
C PHE A 107 -9.23 -0.72 14.47
N VAL A 108 -9.29 -0.33 13.20
CA VAL A 108 -8.43 0.73 12.65
C VAL A 108 -9.04 2.10 12.93
N LYS A 109 -10.28 2.33 12.51
CA LYS A 109 -10.99 3.61 12.66
C LYS A 109 -10.96 4.14 14.10
N PRO A 110 -11.20 3.33 15.15
CA PRO A 110 -11.17 3.83 16.54
C PRO A 110 -9.76 4.12 17.07
N ALA A 111 -8.72 3.52 16.48
CA ALA A 111 -7.33 3.65 16.93
C ALA A 111 -6.49 4.59 16.03
N LYS A 112 -7.04 5.02 14.90
CA LYS A 112 -6.38 5.86 13.91
C LYS A 112 -5.98 7.18 14.54
N THR A 113 -4.68 7.48 14.53
CA THR A 113 -4.14 8.71 15.10
C THR A 113 -3.25 9.38 14.08
N TYR A 114 -3.57 10.63 13.76
CA TYR A 114 -2.78 11.44 12.84
C TYR A 114 -1.78 12.29 13.60
N ARG A 115 -0.63 12.54 12.99
CA ARG A 115 0.29 13.58 13.45
C ARG A 115 0.47 14.66 12.40
N ALA A 116 0.68 15.89 12.85
CA ALA A 116 1.09 16.97 11.96
C ALA A 116 2.49 16.70 11.39
N ALA A 117 2.69 17.07 10.13
CA ALA A 117 4.01 17.17 9.53
C ALA A 117 4.78 18.36 10.13
N ASP A 118 6.04 18.15 10.48
CA ASP A 118 6.95 19.23 10.86
C ASP A 118 7.44 20.04 9.63
N VAL A 119 8.28 21.07 9.86
CA VAL A 119 8.76 21.95 8.79
C VAL A 119 9.44 21.19 7.65
N VAL A 120 10.30 20.22 7.96
CA VAL A 120 11.04 19.44 6.95
C VAL A 120 10.10 18.47 6.23
N GLU A 121 9.19 17.85 6.97
CA GLU A 121 8.20 16.92 6.41
C GLU A 121 7.23 17.63 5.46
N ARG A 122 6.84 18.87 5.78
CA ARG A 122 5.99 19.69 4.91
C ARG A 122 6.67 19.95 3.57
N GLU A 123 7.96 20.31 3.56
CA GLU A 123 8.73 20.50 2.32
C GLU A 123 8.85 19.20 1.51
N VAL A 124 9.04 18.07 2.18
CA VAL A 124 9.13 16.76 1.54
C VAL A 124 7.78 16.37 0.92
N LEU A 125 6.69 16.55 1.63
CA LEU A 125 5.34 16.29 1.14
C LEU A 125 4.99 17.17 -0.07
N GLN A 126 5.38 18.44 -0.07
CA GLN A 126 5.24 19.33 -1.23
C GLN A 126 6.01 18.80 -2.45
N LYS A 127 7.26 18.36 -2.26
CA LYS A 127 8.05 17.75 -3.34
C LYS A 127 7.42 16.46 -3.86
N ILE A 128 6.78 15.67 -2.99
CA ILE A 128 6.02 14.49 -3.42
C ILE A 128 4.81 14.91 -4.27
N ASP A 129 4.03 15.91 -3.85
CA ASP A 129 2.90 16.42 -4.64
C ASP A 129 3.35 16.87 -6.04
N GLU A 130 4.43 17.65 -6.10
CA GLU A 130 5.02 18.12 -7.36
C GLU A 130 5.49 16.97 -8.24
N THR A 131 6.16 15.98 -7.63
CA THR A 131 6.68 14.79 -8.32
C THR A 131 5.55 13.93 -8.91
N LEU A 132 4.46 13.78 -8.16
CA LEU A 132 3.29 13.01 -8.60
C LEU A 132 2.51 13.69 -9.73
N ARG A 133 2.76 14.97 -10.02
CA ARG A 133 2.09 15.69 -11.09
C ARG A 133 2.40 15.05 -12.45
N GLY A 134 1.36 14.56 -13.12
CA GLY A 134 1.48 13.93 -14.44
C GLY A 134 1.87 12.45 -14.40
N MET A 135 1.88 11.82 -13.22
CA MET A 135 2.12 10.38 -13.06
C MET A 135 0.83 9.54 -13.12
N ASP A 136 -0.29 10.08 -13.59
CA ASP A 136 -1.62 9.42 -13.53
C ASP A 136 -1.68 8.04 -14.21
N ALA A 137 -0.81 7.80 -15.20
CA ALA A 137 -0.67 6.53 -15.91
C ALA A 137 0.59 5.74 -15.53
N ALA A 138 1.33 6.18 -14.51
CA ALA A 138 2.55 5.53 -14.08
C ALA A 138 2.25 4.24 -13.30
N SER A 139 3.10 3.24 -13.49
CA SER A 139 3.10 1.99 -12.74
C SER A 139 3.45 2.22 -11.26
N ALA A 140 3.11 1.25 -10.41
CA ALA A 140 3.50 1.25 -9.00
C ALA A 140 5.03 1.32 -8.82
N GLU A 141 5.78 0.71 -9.74
CA GLU A 141 7.24 0.71 -9.80
C GLU A 141 7.80 2.10 -10.08
N GLU A 142 7.28 2.78 -11.10
CA GLU A 142 7.67 4.14 -11.48
C GLU A 142 7.35 5.13 -10.35
N ILE A 143 6.15 5.05 -9.78
CA ILE A 143 5.75 5.87 -8.63
C ILE A 143 6.67 5.61 -7.44
N GLN A 144 6.93 4.35 -7.11
CA GLN A 144 7.83 4.04 -6.01
C GLN A 144 9.24 4.58 -6.26
N SER A 145 9.76 4.46 -7.48
CA SER A 145 11.08 4.98 -7.83
C SER A 145 11.15 6.49 -7.61
N ALA A 146 10.13 7.22 -8.07
CA ALA A 146 10.03 8.65 -7.88
C ALA A 146 9.96 9.06 -6.39
N LEU A 147 9.20 8.32 -5.57
CA LEU A 147 9.18 8.52 -4.11
C LEU A 147 10.56 8.31 -3.48
N TYR A 148 11.30 7.28 -3.91
CA TYR A 148 12.67 7.07 -3.45
C TYR A 148 13.59 8.22 -3.86
N ASP A 149 13.44 8.78 -5.06
CA ASP A 149 14.26 9.92 -5.50
C ASP A 149 14.01 11.16 -4.63
N VAL A 150 12.76 11.45 -4.26
CA VAL A 150 12.43 12.50 -3.29
C VAL A 150 13.04 12.20 -1.92
N GLY A 151 12.92 10.96 -1.44
CA GLY A 151 13.50 10.53 -0.16
C GLY A 151 15.03 10.67 -0.11
N ARG A 152 15.75 10.31 -1.18
CA ARG A 152 17.21 10.45 -1.29
C ARG A 152 17.66 11.91 -1.26
N ALA A 153 16.86 12.80 -1.84
CA ALA A 153 17.15 14.24 -1.89
C ALA A 153 16.94 14.93 -0.53
N ALA A 154 16.26 14.30 0.42
CA ALA A 154 15.97 14.87 1.74
C ALA A 154 17.01 14.37 2.78
N PRO A 155 17.92 15.23 3.30
CA PRO A 155 19.01 14.80 4.18
C PRO A 155 18.57 13.99 5.41
N ARG A 156 17.42 14.33 6.01
CA ARG A 156 16.84 13.61 7.16
C ARG A 156 16.56 12.14 6.86
N TYR A 157 16.26 11.80 5.62
CA TYR A 157 15.84 10.47 5.20
C TYR A 157 16.92 9.69 4.46
N GLN A 158 18.13 10.23 4.37
CA GLN A 158 19.27 9.52 3.77
C GLN A 158 19.74 8.40 4.71
N ASP A 159 19.91 7.21 4.13
CA ASP A 159 20.50 6.06 4.83
C ASP A 159 21.79 5.64 4.13
N PHE A 160 22.93 6.01 4.71
CA PHE A 160 24.26 5.63 4.21
C PHE A 160 24.70 4.22 4.64
N ALA A 161 23.96 3.56 5.54
CA ALA A 161 24.18 2.17 5.91
C ALA A 161 23.42 1.19 4.99
N ALA A 162 22.49 1.70 4.18
CA ALA A 162 21.76 0.90 3.20
C ALA A 162 22.70 0.19 2.22
N LYS A 163 22.36 -1.06 1.87
CA LYS A 163 23.13 -1.86 0.93
C LYS A 163 23.21 -1.14 -0.43
N GLY A 164 24.44 -0.84 -0.88
CA GLY A 164 24.68 -0.17 -2.16
C GLY A 164 24.59 1.36 -2.10
N ALA A 165 24.49 1.96 -0.92
CA ALA A 165 24.60 3.40 -0.74
C ALA A 165 26.02 3.90 -1.05
N THR A 166 26.12 5.06 -1.69
CA THR A 166 27.37 5.82 -1.86
C THR A 166 27.17 7.26 -1.35
N PRO A 167 28.24 8.04 -1.14
CA PRO A 167 28.11 9.46 -0.79
C PRO A 167 27.24 10.25 -1.77
N GLU A 168 27.25 9.89 -3.05
CA GLU A 168 26.49 10.54 -4.13
C GLU A 168 25.08 9.97 -4.30
N ARG A 169 24.83 8.74 -3.82
CA ARG A 169 23.53 8.07 -3.91
C ARG A 169 23.23 7.33 -2.59
N PRO A 170 22.77 8.05 -1.56
CA PRO A 170 22.36 7.41 -0.30
C PRO A 170 21.15 6.49 -0.52
N GLY A 171 20.97 5.54 0.41
CA GLY A 171 19.70 4.86 0.58
C GLY A 171 18.63 5.79 1.14
N VAL A 172 17.42 5.25 1.31
CA VAL A 172 16.31 5.98 1.95
C VAL A 172 15.89 5.21 3.20
N SER A 173 15.88 5.91 4.33
CA SER A 173 15.46 5.37 5.63
C SER A 173 13.98 4.94 5.58
N ASN A 174 13.65 3.90 6.32
CA ASN A 174 12.26 3.51 6.55
C ASN A 174 11.43 4.63 7.21
N ASP A 175 12.08 5.56 7.92
CA ASP A 175 11.42 6.70 8.55
C ASP A 175 10.73 7.62 7.53
N PHE A 176 11.23 7.65 6.28
CA PHE A 176 10.56 8.36 5.19
C PHE A 176 9.16 7.78 4.92
N PHE A 177 9.07 6.45 4.81
CA PHE A 177 7.80 5.78 4.55
C PHE A 177 6.90 5.77 5.79
N ASN A 178 7.47 5.61 6.98
CA ASN A 178 6.73 5.73 8.23
C ASN A 178 6.07 7.11 8.33
N MET A 179 6.79 8.19 7.98
CA MET A 179 6.21 9.54 7.94
C MET A 179 5.01 9.63 6.99
N LEU A 180 5.08 9.06 5.78
CA LEU A 180 3.94 9.06 4.86
C LEU A 180 2.73 8.34 5.46
N TYR A 181 2.95 7.22 6.14
CA TYR A 181 1.87 6.50 6.81
C TYR A 181 1.28 7.27 7.99
N GLU A 182 2.12 7.88 8.83
CA GLU A 182 1.65 8.57 10.03
C GLU A 182 0.92 9.86 9.69
N VAL A 183 1.44 10.64 8.73
CA VAL A 183 0.90 11.95 8.38
C VAL A 183 -0.32 11.82 7.46
N LEU A 184 -0.28 10.91 6.47
CA LEU A 184 -1.33 10.82 5.45
C LEU A 184 -2.41 9.79 5.80
N LEU A 185 -2.06 8.75 6.56
CA LEU A 185 -2.93 7.60 6.80
C LEU A 185 -3.23 7.36 8.28
N GLY A 186 -2.58 8.06 9.21
CA GLY A 186 -2.77 7.86 10.65
C GLY A 186 -2.36 6.47 11.14
N GLU A 187 -1.42 5.85 10.42
CA GLU A 187 -0.92 4.49 10.66
C GLU A 187 0.60 4.51 10.84
N LYS A 188 1.16 3.56 11.59
CA LYS A 188 2.62 3.56 11.86
C LYS A 188 3.45 3.05 10.69
N LYS A 189 2.86 2.19 9.85
CA LYS A 189 3.51 1.53 8.72
C LYS A 189 2.45 0.90 7.83
N GLY A 190 2.84 0.53 6.62
CA GLY A 190 1.98 -0.18 5.68
C GLY A 190 2.78 -0.91 4.61
N PRO A 191 2.12 -1.35 3.52
CA PRO A 191 2.76 -2.00 2.39
C PRO A 191 3.65 -1.02 1.60
N ARG A 192 4.01 -1.35 0.37
CA ARG A 192 4.75 -0.45 -0.52
C ARG A 192 3.87 0.76 -0.90
N PHE A 193 4.35 1.98 -0.64
CA PHE A 193 3.54 3.20 -0.83
C PHE A 193 3.22 3.48 -2.30
N GLY A 194 4.13 3.19 -3.25
CA GLY A 194 3.86 3.34 -4.68
C GLY A 194 2.71 2.46 -5.18
N SER A 195 2.59 1.23 -4.65
CA SER A 195 1.46 0.35 -4.94
C SER A 195 0.15 0.89 -4.36
N PHE A 196 0.20 1.56 -3.20
CA PHE A 196 -0.95 2.24 -2.63
C PHE A 196 -1.41 3.40 -3.53
N ILE A 197 -0.50 4.26 -3.99
CA ILE A 197 -0.83 5.38 -4.88
C ILE A 197 -1.41 4.87 -6.20
N ALA A 198 -0.88 3.79 -6.77
CA ALA A 198 -1.40 3.20 -8.00
C ALA A 198 -2.86 2.71 -7.85
N LEU A 199 -3.22 2.15 -6.68
CA LEU A 199 -4.58 1.67 -6.40
C LEU A 199 -5.53 2.80 -5.98
N TYR A 200 -5.08 3.70 -5.10
CA TYR A 200 -5.88 4.80 -4.57
C TYR A 200 -6.08 5.91 -5.60
N GLY A 201 -5.06 6.16 -6.42
CA GLY A 201 -5.02 7.17 -7.45
C GLY A 201 -4.05 8.31 -7.11
N VAL A 202 -3.37 8.81 -8.16
CA VAL A 202 -2.41 9.92 -8.08
C VAL A 202 -3.12 11.20 -7.65
N ALA A 203 -4.21 11.59 -8.32
CA ALA A 203 -4.97 12.78 -7.98
C ALA A 203 -5.50 12.75 -6.53
N GLU A 204 -5.99 11.61 -6.09
CA GLU A 204 -6.49 11.39 -4.72
C GLU A 204 -5.37 11.47 -3.69
N THR A 205 -4.18 10.93 -4.00
CA THR A 205 -2.99 11.03 -3.14
C THR A 205 -2.52 12.47 -3.02
N ARG A 206 -2.50 13.23 -4.13
CA ARG A 206 -2.14 14.64 -4.14
C ARG A 206 -3.07 15.47 -3.26
N LYS A 207 -4.38 15.22 -3.35
CA LYS A 207 -5.37 15.83 -2.45
C LYS A 207 -5.14 15.44 -0.98
N LEU A 208 -4.80 14.17 -0.71
CA LEU A 208 -4.49 13.70 0.63
C LEU A 208 -3.30 14.44 1.24
N ILE A 209 -2.28 14.73 0.42
CA ILE A 209 -1.11 15.52 0.82
C ILE A 209 -1.52 16.97 1.11
N GLU A 210 -2.31 17.59 0.25
CA GLU A 210 -2.83 18.94 0.45
C GLU A 210 -3.62 19.05 1.77
N ASP A 211 -4.53 18.12 2.02
CA ASP A 211 -5.33 18.04 3.25
C ASP A 211 -4.44 17.92 4.49
N ALA A 212 -3.39 17.08 4.45
CA ALA A 212 -2.43 16.95 5.55
C ALA A 212 -1.65 18.25 5.80
N LEU A 213 -1.17 18.91 4.73
CA LEU A 213 -0.45 20.18 4.82
C LEU A 213 -1.34 21.29 5.40
N ASN A 214 -2.65 21.27 5.11
CA ASN A 214 -3.62 22.21 5.65
C ASN A 214 -4.13 21.85 7.06
N GLY A 215 -3.64 20.75 7.65
CA GLY A 215 -4.01 20.33 9.01
C GLY A 215 -5.39 19.68 9.13
N ALA A 216 -5.99 19.24 8.01
CA ALA A 216 -7.35 18.72 7.95
C ALA A 216 -7.58 17.46 8.82
N PHE A 217 -6.52 16.70 9.12
CA PHE A 217 -6.62 15.47 9.92
C PHE A 217 -6.46 15.70 11.43
N VAL A 218 -5.55 16.61 11.82
CA VAL A 218 -5.33 16.94 13.25
C VAL A 218 -6.53 17.71 13.83
N ALA A 219 -7.21 18.52 13.01
CA ALA A 219 -8.42 19.22 13.41
C ALA A 219 -9.63 18.29 13.68
N ARG A 220 -9.62 17.06 13.16
CA ARG A 220 -10.73 16.09 13.33
C ARG A 220 -10.65 15.27 14.62
N GLU A 221 -9.51 15.24 15.30
CA GLU A 221 -9.36 14.57 16.61
C GLU A 221 -9.82 15.44 17.79
N THR A 222 -10.06 16.73 17.55
CA THR A 222 -10.47 17.71 18.58
C THR A 222 -11.95 18.11 18.50
N ALA A 223 -12.72 17.52 17.59
CA ALA A 223 -14.15 17.74 17.38
C ALA A 223 -14.95 16.47 17.69
#